data_AF-A0A644X0I1-F1
#
_entry.id   AF-A0A644X0I1-F1
#
_cell.length_a   1.000
_cell.length_b   1.000
_cell.length_c   1.000
_cell.angle_alpha   90.00
_cell.angle_beta   90.00
_cell.angle_gamma   90.00
#
_symmetry.space_group_name_H-M   'P 1'
#
loop_
_entity.id
_entity.type
_entity.pdbx_description
1 polymer ?
#
loop_
_entity_poly.entity_id
_entity_poly.type
_entity_poly.pdbx_seq_one_letter_code
_entity_poly.pdbx_strand_id
1 'polypeptide(L)'
;MLADGFGQPYPACMDKPAFSMRMTMASLEAQRAYAPSEKRQFVSSRSGAAGICRMAMVWTGDNRTEWITLRFNHYMGLTMSLSGLYLFGHDIGGFTGLAPSRELFLRWLQHGVFTPRFTIHSWNDDAQATMPWFYEDLIPAVKEIFAFRSRILPYLYDAMYRAHTLHEPILRPLVYDDPSADAESDLFLVGDALLAVCVFDPGVTERMICLPKSEHGWYDERGTWFAVGEETALDCPAQGVPRTLRKGGSVFVEDVPGATTAPLFTVYAQESGAFTREYFFDDGESFAYQRNDCARIAFQVECLPDCVRVRFTNLGKQRIVPEVRLTDRMRRRLELVNGDVV
;
A
#
# COMPACT_ATOMS: atom_id res chain seq x y z
N MET A 1 29.49 -12.20 -28.88
CA MET A 1 29.11 -13.43 -28.15
C MET A 1 27.79 -13.93 -28.72
N LEU A 2 27.69 -15.22 -29.04
CA LEU A 2 26.46 -15.86 -29.49
C LEU A 2 25.83 -16.60 -28.29
N ALA A 3 24.50 -16.54 -28.18
CA ALA A 3 23.74 -17.45 -27.32
C ALA A 3 23.45 -18.74 -28.09
N ASP A 4 23.35 -19.88 -27.40
CA ASP A 4 23.09 -21.19 -28.02
C ASP A 4 21.70 -21.27 -28.69
N GLY A 5 20.72 -20.57 -28.11
CA GLY A 5 19.37 -20.46 -28.66
C GLY A 5 18.64 -21.79 -28.82
N PHE A 6 18.88 -22.75 -27.92
CA PHE A 6 18.33 -24.10 -28.00
C PHE A 6 18.66 -24.78 -29.34
N GLY A 7 19.92 -24.67 -29.76
CA GLY A 7 20.41 -25.23 -31.02
C GLY A 7 20.30 -24.31 -32.25
N GLN A 8 19.82 -23.07 -32.10
CA GLN A 8 19.93 -22.04 -33.14
C GLN A 8 20.66 -20.79 -32.62
N PRO A 9 21.98 -20.69 -32.86
CA PRO A 9 22.76 -19.59 -32.32
C PRO A 9 22.34 -18.22 -32.84
N TYR A 10 22.28 -17.22 -31.96
CA TYR A 10 22.01 -15.82 -32.33
C TYR A 10 22.84 -14.84 -31.50
N PRO A 11 22.99 -13.57 -31.94
CA PRO A 11 23.71 -12.56 -31.16
C PRO A 11 23.12 -12.37 -29.77
N ALA A 12 23.91 -12.65 -28.72
CA ALA A 12 23.47 -12.56 -27.32
C ALA A 12 22.98 -11.16 -26.93
N CYS A 13 23.41 -10.11 -27.65
CA CYS A 13 22.91 -8.75 -27.46
C CYS A 13 21.40 -8.60 -27.73
N MET A 14 20.82 -9.43 -28.61
CA MET A 14 19.37 -9.42 -28.88
C MET A 14 18.56 -9.95 -27.71
N ASP A 15 19.17 -10.75 -26.83
CA ASP A 15 18.53 -11.27 -25.64
C ASP A 15 18.56 -10.31 -24.47
N LYS A 16 19.47 -9.33 -24.46
CA LYS A 16 19.66 -8.43 -23.33
C LYS A 16 18.35 -7.79 -22.80
N PRO A 17 17.40 -7.35 -23.65
CA PRO A 17 16.12 -6.80 -23.18
C PRO A 17 15.15 -7.86 -22.62
N ALA A 18 15.24 -9.10 -23.08
CA ALA A 18 14.33 -10.19 -22.71
C ALA A 18 14.91 -11.14 -21.65
N PHE A 19 16.21 -11.05 -21.37
CA PHE A 19 16.95 -11.98 -20.54
C PHE A 19 16.36 -12.06 -19.13
N SER A 20 16.14 -10.92 -18.48
CA SER A 20 15.55 -10.86 -17.15
C SER A 20 14.14 -11.44 -17.13
N MET A 21 13.31 -11.10 -18.13
CA MET A 21 11.95 -11.63 -18.26
C MET A 21 11.94 -13.16 -18.42
N ARG A 22 12.86 -13.72 -19.23
CA ARG A 22 13.00 -15.16 -19.42
C ARG A 22 13.50 -15.87 -18.17
N MET A 23 14.44 -15.28 -17.43
CA MET A 23 14.92 -15.83 -16.15
C MET A 23 13.78 -15.89 -15.11
N THR A 24 12.97 -14.83 -15.03
CA THR A 24 11.78 -14.80 -14.15
C THR A 24 10.75 -15.83 -14.57
N MET A 25 10.46 -15.93 -15.88
CA MET A 25 9.52 -16.92 -16.43
C MET A 25 9.98 -18.35 -16.14
N ALA A 26 11.25 -18.67 -16.39
CA ALA A 26 11.83 -19.98 -16.09
C ALA A 26 11.71 -20.32 -14.59
N SER A 27 11.94 -19.35 -13.70
CA SER A 27 11.76 -19.53 -12.26
C SER A 27 10.31 -19.85 -11.90
N LEU A 28 9.36 -19.12 -12.48
CA LEU A 28 7.93 -19.31 -12.26
C LEU A 28 7.45 -20.69 -12.78
N GLU A 29 7.87 -21.07 -13.98
CA GLU A 29 7.56 -22.36 -14.60
C GLU A 29 8.14 -23.52 -13.80
N ALA A 30 9.39 -23.40 -13.33
CA ALA A 30 10.03 -24.40 -12.49
C ALA A 30 9.29 -24.60 -11.16
N GLN A 31 8.88 -23.51 -10.49
CA GLN A 31 8.06 -23.60 -9.27
C GLN A 31 6.73 -24.32 -9.52
N ARG A 32 6.04 -23.99 -10.62
CA ARG A 32 4.77 -24.63 -11.01
C ARG A 32 4.93 -26.11 -11.33
N ALA A 33 6.01 -26.49 -12.01
CA ALA A 33 6.29 -27.88 -12.35
C ALA A 33 6.67 -28.70 -11.11
N TYR A 34 7.44 -28.13 -10.18
CA TYR A 34 7.88 -28.79 -8.96
C TYR A 34 6.73 -29.02 -7.96
N ALA A 35 5.87 -28.02 -7.78
CA ALA A 35 4.73 -28.09 -6.86
C ALA A 35 3.42 -27.69 -7.56
N PRO A 36 2.87 -28.54 -8.45
CA PRO A 36 1.59 -28.30 -9.11
C PRO A 36 0.49 -28.16 -8.04
N SER A 37 -0.03 -26.95 -7.89
CA SER A 37 -1.06 -26.63 -6.90
C SER A 37 -1.87 -25.43 -7.35
N GLU A 38 -3.03 -25.24 -6.74
CA GLU A 38 -3.83 -24.02 -6.91
C GLU A 38 -3.22 -22.80 -6.20
N LYS A 39 -2.05 -22.95 -5.53
CA LYS A 39 -1.40 -21.86 -4.79
C LYS A 39 -0.70 -20.87 -5.73
N ARG A 40 -0.71 -19.60 -5.35
CA ARG A 40 0.02 -18.52 -6.03
C ARG A 40 1.51 -18.68 -5.78
N GLN A 41 2.30 -18.65 -6.86
CA GLN A 41 3.75 -18.70 -6.76
C GLN A 41 4.31 -17.36 -6.29
N PHE A 42 5.40 -17.41 -5.52
CA PHE A 42 6.14 -16.23 -5.12
C PHE A 42 7.47 -16.20 -5.87
N VAL A 43 7.62 -15.20 -6.74
CA VAL A 43 8.87 -14.93 -7.46
C VAL A 43 9.26 -13.49 -7.19
N SER A 44 10.52 -13.28 -6.83
CA SER A 44 11.12 -11.96 -6.69
C SER A 44 12.15 -11.75 -7.79
N SER A 45 12.17 -10.57 -8.41
CA SER A 45 13.16 -10.20 -9.42
C SER A 45 13.63 -8.77 -9.25
N ARG A 46 14.92 -8.51 -9.47
CA ARG A 46 15.46 -7.13 -9.47
C ARG A 46 15.23 -6.42 -10.79
N SER A 47 15.10 -7.16 -11.87
CA SER A 47 15.13 -6.62 -13.22
C SER A 47 14.02 -7.23 -14.06
N GLY A 48 13.48 -6.43 -14.96
CA GLY A 48 12.38 -6.83 -15.84
C GLY A 48 12.09 -5.74 -16.85
N ALA A 49 11.12 -6.01 -17.71
CA ALA A 49 10.55 -5.04 -18.65
C ALA A 49 9.05 -4.83 -18.33
N ALA A 50 8.37 -4.04 -19.15
CA ALA A 50 6.91 -3.90 -19.08
C ALA A 50 6.25 -5.30 -19.04
N GLY A 51 5.35 -5.50 -18.08
CA GLY A 51 4.66 -6.78 -17.86
C GLY A 51 5.33 -7.74 -16.87
N ILE A 52 6.49 -7.42 -16.29
CA ILE A 52 7.14 -8.24 -15.24
C ILE A 52 6.21 -8.51 -14.03
N CYS A 53 5.30 -7.59 -13.72
CA CYS A 53 4.33 -7.70 -12.64
C CYS A 53 3.38 -8.90 -12.77
N ARG A 54 3.26 -9.50 -13.97
CA ARG A 54 2.50 -10.75 -14.19
C ARG A 54 3.18 -11.99 -13.65
N MET A 55 4.48 -11.90 -13.35
CA MET A 55 5.32 -13.05 -13.00
C MET A 55 6.03 -12.88 -11.66
N ALA A 56 6.39 -11.66 -11.28
CA ALA A 56 7.18 -11.41 -10.09
C ALA A 56 6.85 -10.09 -9.40
N MET A 57 7.07 -10.09 -8.09
CA MET A 57 7.32 -8.89 -7.31
C MET A 57 8.74 -8.39 -7.60
N VAL A 58 8.95 -7.08 -7.54
CA VAL A 58 10.24 -6.45 -7.76
C VAL A 58 10.73 -5.68 -6.54
N TRP A 59 12.03 -5.43 -6.46
CA TRP A 59 12.58 -4.45 -5.53
C TRP A 59 13.49 -3.48 -6.26
N THR A 60 13.74 -2.33 -5.65
CA THR A 60 14.47 -1.22 -6.28
C THR A 60 15.99 -1.39 -6.33
N GLY A 61 16.49 -2.58 -5.98
CA GLY A 61 17.92 -2.86 -5.94
C GLY A 61 18.61 -2.28 -4.71
N ASP A 62 19.92 -2.13 -4.86
CA ASP A 62 20.88 -2.02 -3.77
C ASP A 62 20.96 -0.58 -3.24
N ASN A 63 19.88 -0.10 -2.64
CA ASN A 63 19.75 1.28 -2.18
C ASN A 63 20.74 1.61 -1.03
N ARG A 64 21.46 2.73 -1.13
CA ARG A 64 22.43 3.15 -0.10
C ARG A 64 21.74 3.65 1.17
N THR A 65 22.30 3.38 2.33
CA THR A 65 21.76 3.76 3.64
C THR A 65 21.91 5.25 3.93
N GLU A 66 21.09 6.08 3.29
CA GLU A 66 21.14 7.55 3.39
C GLU A 66 19.75 8.18 3.26
N TRP A 67 19.56 9.36 3.87
CA TRP A 67 18.31 10.14 3.78
C TRP A 67 17.92 10.48 2.35
N ILE A 68 18.89 10.90 1.53
CA ILE A 68 18.65 11.22 0.13
C ILE A 68 18.12 9.99 -0.64
N THR A 69 18.60 8.79 -0.29
CA THR A 69 18.12 7.54 -0.89
C THR A 69 16.69 7.24 -0.49
N LEU A 70 16.29 7.46 0.77
CA LEU A 70 14.90 7.31 1.20
C LEU A 70 13.97 8.23 0.37
N ARG A 71 14.37 9.49 0.14
CA ARG A 71 13.64 10.43 -0.73
C ARG A 71 13.59 9.95 -2.18
N PHE A 72 14.70 9.49 -2.77
CA PHE A 72 14.68 8.96 -4.14
C PHE A 72 13.86 7.68 -4.28
N ASN A 73 13.88 6.80 -3.27
CA ASN A 73 13.06 5.61 -3.21
C ASN A 73 11.57 5.97 -3.23
N HIS A 74 11.16 7.03 -2.53
CA HIS A 74 9.80 7.54 -2.59
C HIS A 74 9.36 7.86 -4.04
N TYR A 75 10.08 8.71 -4.76
CA TYR A 75 9.75 9.05 -6.16
C TYR A 75 9.87 7.85 -7.12
N MET A 76 10.85 6.97 -6.89
CA MET A 76 10.99 5.73 -7.65
C MET A 76 9.76 4.83 -7.45
N GLY A 77 9.27 4.70 -6.22
CA GLY A 77 8.08 3.92 -5.90
C GLY A 77 6.81 4.48 -6.55
N LEU A 78 6.62 5.79 -6.51
CA LEU A 78 5.48 6.46 -7.17
C LEU A 78 5.50 6.23 -8.69
N THR A 79 6.66 6.40 -9.33
CA THR A 79 6.80 6.20 -10.77
C THR A 79 6.70 4.73 -11.19
N MET A 80 7.18 3.79 -10.37
CA MET A 80 6.97 2.35 -10.57
C MET A 80 5.48 1.99 -10.51
N SER A 81 4.78 2.46 -9.48
CA SER A 81 3.35 2.24 -9.30
C SER A 81 2.54 2.80 -10.49
N LEU A 82 2.85 4.01 -10.95
CA LEU A 82 2.26 4.59 -12.17
C LEU A 82 2.56 3.78 -13.44
N SER A 83 3.72 3.14 -13.49
CA SER A 83 4.19 2.37 -14.67
C SER A 83 3.71 0.92 -14.70
N GLY A 84 2.74 0.54 -13.87
CA GLY A 84 2.22 -0.82 -13.81
C GLY A 84 3.10 -1.81 -13.04
N LEU A 85 4.13 -1.32 -12.34
CA LEU A 85 4.97 -2.11 -11.44
C LEU A 85 4.42 -2.01 -10.02
N TYR A 86 3.23 -2.54 -9.79
CA TYR A 86 2.51 -2.37 -8.52
C TYR A 86 3.12 -3.16 -7.37
N LEU A 87 3.63 -4.37 -7.64
CA LEU A 87 4.22 -5.25 -6.63
C LEU A 87 5.69 -4.92 -6.43
N PHE A 88 5.97 -3.85 -5.69
CA PHE A 88 7.34 -3.40 -5.42
C PHE A 88 7.59 -3.09 -3.94
N GLY A 89 8.85 -2.86 -3.62
CA GLY A 89 9.28 -2.15 -2.41
C GLY A 89 10.79 -1.96 -2.40
N HIS A 90 11.27 -1.32 -1.36
CA HIS A 90 12.68 -0.97 -1.18
C HIS A 90 13.31 -1.88 -0.12
N ASP A 91 14.63 -1.90 -0.03
CA ASP A 91 15.30 -2.53 1.10
C ASP A 91 15.27 -1.57 2.29
N ILE A 92 14.40 -1.89 3.24
CA ILE A 92 14.06 -1.00 4.37
C ILE A 92 15.26 -0.91 5.31
N GLY A 93 15.64 0.33 5.63
CA GLY A 93 16.81 0.63 6.45
C GLY A 93 18.09 0.83 5.63
N GLY A 94 18.05 0.67 4.31
CA GLY A 94 19.24 0.77 3.46
C GLY A 94 19.90 -0.58 3.24
N PHE A 95 20.33 -0.84 2.00
CA PHE A 95 21.02 -2.06 1.61
C PHE A 95 22.54 -1.94 1.72
N THR A 96 23.17 -0.89 1.18
CA THR A 96 24.65 -0.69 1.19
C THR A 96 25.10 0.48 2.06
N GLY A 97 26.32 0.40 2.58
CA GLY A 97 26.93 1.45 3.40
C GLY A 97 26.92 1.10 4.89
N LEU A 98 26.98 2.12 5.75
CA LEU A 98 26.86 1.94 7.20
C LEU A 98 25.41 1.65 7.59
N ALA A 99 25.22 1.05 8.77
CA ALA A 99 23.90 0.88 9.36
C ALA A 99 23.15 2.23 9.50
N PRO A 100 21.80 2.25 9.34
CA PRO A 100 21.04 3.49 9.38
C PRO A 100 21.10 4.10 10.78
N SER A 101 21.08 5.44 10.87
CA SER A 101 20.85 6.07 12.17
C SER A 101 19.49 5.64 12.75
N ARG A 102 19.32 5.76 14.07
CA ARG A 102 18.05 5.44 14.76
C ARG A 102 16.84 6.09 14.09
N GLU A 103 16.94 7.38 13.80
CA GLU A 103 15.86 8.12 13.16
C GLU A 103 15.62 7.66 11.73
N LEU A 104 16.69 7.51 10.93
CA LEU A 104 16.58 7.05 9.54
C LEU A 104 15.92 5.67 9.45
N PHE A 105 16.26 4.76 10.36
CA PHE A 105 15.64 3.44 10.43
C PHE A 105 14.13 3.52 10.65
N LEU A 106 13.68 4.33 11.60
CA LEU A 106 12.25 4.51 11.86
C LEU A 106 11.52 5.20 10.70
N ARG A 107 12.13 6.22 10.07
CA ARG A 107 11.54 6.87 8.88
C ARG A 107 11.40 5.92 7.70
N TRP A 108 12.37 5.02 7.51
CA TRP A 108 12.30 4.00 6.47
C TRP A 108 11.18 2.99 6.73
N LEU A 109 10.99 2.59 7.99
CA LEU A 109 9.89 1.74 8.39
C LEU A 109 8.54 2.44 8.17
N GLN A 110 8.41 3.68 8.63
CA GLN A 110 7.21 4.53 8.46
C GLN A 110 6.84 4.73 6.98
N HIS A 111 7.81 4.89 6.08
CA HIS A 111 7.56 4.93 4.63
C HIS A 111 7.25 3.54 4.07
N GLY A 112 8.00 2.52 4.49
CA GLY A 112 7.92 1.16 3.97
C GLY A 112 6.57 0.48 4.22
N VAL A 113 5.86 0.81 5.30
CA VAL A 113 4.58 0.15 5.64
C VAL A 113 3.47 0.32 4.60
N PHE A 114 3.63 1.23 3.63
CA PHE A 114 2.68 1.42 2.54
C PHE A 114 3.03 0.61 1.28
N THR A 115 4.26 0.13 1.15
CA THR A 115 4.70 -0.64 -0.02
C THR A 115 4.24 -2.10 0.05
N PRO A 116 3.88 -2.76 -1.06
CA PRO A 116 3.52 -4.18 -1.05
C PRO A 116 4.65 -5.08 -0.53
N ARG A 117 5.90 -4.84 -0.96
CA ARG A 117 7.08 -5.52 -0.42
C ARG A 117 7.62 -4.77 0.80
N PHE A 118 7.19 -5.20 1.99
CA PHE A 118 7.71 -4.68 3.26
C PHE A 118 8.81 -5.59 3.82
N THR A 119 10.05 -5.33 3.42
CA THR A 119 11.19 -6.20 3.77
C THR A 119 12.37 -5.37 4.26
N ILE A 120 12.84 -5.67 5.46
CA ILE A 120 14.13 -5.20 5.96
C ILE A 120 15.20 -6.10 5.37
N HIS A 121 16.16 -5.52 4.66
CA HIS A 121 17.22 -6.24 4.00
C HIS A 121 18.45 -5.36 3.92
N SER A 122 19.62 -5.88 4.29
CA SER A 122 20.86 -5.12 4.15
C SER A 122 22.08 -6.01 3.97
N TRP A 123 23.10 -5.39 3.39
CA TRP A 123 24.49 -5.79 3.40
C TRP A 123 25.30 -4.57 3.84
N ASN A 124 25.40 -4.37 5.15
CA ASN A 124 26.16 -3.24 5.68
C ASN A 124 27.67 -3.52 5.62
N ASP A 125 28.48 -2.47 5.45
CA ASP A 125 29.94 -2.57 5.32
C ASP A 125 30.63 -3.16 6.57
N ASP A 126 29.96 -3.04 7.73
CA ASP A 126 30.40 -3.58 9.01
C ASP A 126 29.96 -5.05 9.23
N ALA A 127 29.44 -5.70 8.19
CA ALA A 127 28.92 -7.07 8.19
C ALA A 127 27.76 -7.31 9.18
N GLN A 128 27.10 -6.26 9.66
CA GLN A 128 25.86 -6.39 10.43
C GLN A 128 24.64 -6.37 9.51
N ALA A 129 23.67 -7.23 9.78
CA ALA A 129 22.38 -7.17 9.09
C ALA A 129 21.41 -6.30 9.88
N THR A 130 20.77 -5.34 9.22
CA THR A 130 19.69 -4.55 9.82
C THR A 130 18.51 -5.48 10.08
N MET A 131 18.03 -5.49 11.32
CA MET A 131 16.93 -6.34 11.79
C MET A 131 15.87 -5.49 12.50
N PRO A 132 14.63 -5.97 12.66
CA PRO A 132 13.61 -5.24 13.44
C PRO A 132 14.05 -4.90 14.88
N TRP A 133 14.92 -5.71 15.48
CA TRP A 133 15.47 -5.55 16.82
C TRP A 133 16.89 -4.98 16.84
N PHE A 134 17.35 -4.39 15.73
CA PHE A 134 18.73 -3.88 15.61
C PHE A 134 19.08 -2.84 16.68
N TYR A 135 18.12 -1.98 17.04
CA TYR A 135 18.21 -1.07 18.16
C TYR A 135 17.23 -1.49 19.26
N GLU A 136 17.74 -1.99 20.38
CA GLU A 136 16.91 -2.46 21.50
C GLU A 136 15.96 -1.38 22.03
N ASP A 137 16.45 -0.13 22.09
CA ASP A 137 15.68 1.04 22.52
C ASP A 137 14.51 1.39 21.58
N LEU A 138 14.55 0.92 20.33
CA LEU A 138 13.53 1.20 19.33
C LEU A 138 12.50 0.06 19.16
N ILE A 139 12.69 -1.09 19.81
CA ILE A 139 11.76 -2.23 19.70
C ILE A 139 10.29 -1.84 19.92
N PRO A 140 9.93 -1.00 20.93
CA PRO A 140 8.55 -0.55 21.09
C PRO A 140 8.01 0.20 19.86
N ALA A 141 8.78 1.16 19.33
CA ALA A 141 8.38 1.93 18.14
C ALA A 141 8.27 1.04 16.89
N VAL A 142 9.18 0.08 16.71
CA VAL A 142 9.13 -0.87 15.59
C VAL A 142 7.87 -1.75 15.69
N LYS A 143 7.51 -2.21 16.89
CA LYS A 143 6.26 -2.97 17.13
C LYS A 143 5.02 -2.15 16.79
N GLU A 144 4.98 -0.87 17.16
CA GLU A 144 3.87 0.03 16.81
C GLU A 144 3.72 0.19 15.30
N ILE A 145 4.83 0.38 14.57
CA ILE A 145 4.82 0.50 13.11
C ILE A 145 4.38 -0.82 12.44
N PHE A 146 4.81 -1.97 12.95
CA PHE A 146 4.38 -3.28 12.45
C PHE A 146 2.89 -3.52 12.73
N ALA A 147 2.41 -3.15 13.93
CA ALA A 147 0.99 -3.23 14.27
C ALA A 147 0.14 -2.32 13.37
N PHE A 148 0.64 -1.12 13.04
CA PHE A 148 0.02 -0.25 12.05
C PHE A 148 -0.10 -0.92 10.69
N ARG A 149 0.98 -1.55 10.18
CA ARG A 149 0.92 -2.27 8.91
C ARG A 149 -0.09 -3.41 8.94
N SER A 150 -0.10 -4.22 10.00
CA SER A 150 -1.08 -5.29 10.17
C SER A 150 -2.51 -4.74 10.14
N ARG A 151 -2.76 -3.62 10.83
CA ARG A 151 -4.08 -2.95 10.84
C ARG A 151 -4.53 -2.53 9.45
N ILE A 152 -3.65 -1.99 8.60
CA ILE A 152 -4.04 -1.55 7.25
C ILE A 152 -3.92 -2.64 6.18
N LEU A 153 -3.51 -3.86 6.54
CA LEU A 153 -3.26 -4.94 5.59
C LEU A 153 -4.49 -5.28 4.72
N PRO A 154 -5.73 -5.31 5.24
CA PRO A 154 -6.92 -5.51 4.41
C PRO A 154 -7.07 -4.46 3.31
N TYR A 155 -6.76 -3.20 3.60
CA TYR A 155 -6.82 -2.11 2.64
C TYR A 155 -5.73 -2.22 1.58
N LEU A 156 -4.50 -2.59 1.99
CA LEU A 156 -3.40 -2.86 1.05
C LEU A 156 -3.72 -4.07 0.15
N TYR A 157 -4.39 -5.09 0.69
CA TYR A 157 -4.79 -6.27 -0.06
C TYR A 157 -5.85 -5.96 -1.12
N ASP A 158 -6.86 -5.16 -0.77
CA ASP A 158 -7.82 -4.61 -1.74
C ASP A 158 -7.11 -3.76 -2.81
N ALA A 159 -6.19 -2.87 -2.40
CA ALA A 159 -5.43 -2.05 -3.35
C ALA A 159 -4.61 -2.91 -4.33
N MET A 160 -4.01 -4.02 -3.87
CA MET A 160 -3.34 -4.99 -4.74
C MET A 160 -4.32 -5.67 -5.71
N TYR A 161 -5.51 -6.04 -5.25
CA TYR A 161 -6.55 -6.62 -6.11
C TYR A 161 -7.01 -5.63 -7.18
N ARG A 162 -7.21 -4.35 -6.83
CA ARG A 162 -7.56 -3.28 -7.78
C ARG A 162 -6.43 -3.00 -8.76
N ALA A 163 -5.18 -3.03 -8.32
CA ALA A 163 -4.04 -2.93 -9.21
C ALA A 163 -4.00 -4.09 -10.23
N HIS A 164 -4.30 -5.31 -9.76
CA HIS A 164 -4.39 -6.50 -10.61
C HIS A 164 -5.55 -6.44 -11.63
N THR A 165 -6.73 -5.96 -11.22
CA THR A 165 -7.96 -6.08 -12.02
C THR A 165 -8.36 -4.81 -12.76
N LEU A 166 -8.02 -3.64 -12.22
CA LEU A 166 -8.41 -2.31 -12.72
C LEU A 166 -7.21 -1.47 -13.16
N HIS A 167 -5.98 -1.99 -13.01
CA HIS A 167 -4.74 -1.28 -13.33
C HIS A 167 -4.54 0.03 -12.55
N GLU A 168 -5.14 0.12 -11.37
CA GLU A 168 -4.97 1.28 -10.49
C GLU A 168 -3.65 1.22 -9.72
N PRO A 169 -2.86 2.32 -9.68
CA PRO A 169 -1.67 2.37 -8.85
C PRO A 169 -2.01 2.22 -7.36
N ILE A 170 -1.16 1.47 -6.65
CA ILE A 170 -1.28 1.29 -5.19
C ILE A 170 -0.77 2.54 -4.48
N LEU A 171 0.44 2.98 -4.80
CA LEU A 171 0.92 4.30 -4.42
C LEU A 171 0.62 5.26 -5.57
N ARG A 172 -0.07 6.37 -5.29
CA ARG A 172 -0.51 7.36 -6.28
C ARG A 172 0.14 8.71 -5.97
N PRO A 173 0.95 9.26 -6.87
CA PRO A 173 1.32 10.67 -6.78
C PRO A 173 0.05 11.52 -6.95
N LEU A 174 0.02 12.71 -6.33
CA LEU A 174 -1.18 13.55 -6.32
C LEU A 174 -1.70 13.88 -7.74
N VAL A 175 -0.78 14.02 -8.70
CA VAL A 175 -1.11 14.28 -10.11
C VAL A 175 -1.95 13.21 -10.80
N TYR A 176 -2.03 12.01 -10.21
CA TYR A 176 -2.88 10.93 -10.71
C TYR A 176 -4.37 11.25 -10.56
N ASP A 177 -4.77 11.78 -9.40
CA ASP A 177 -6.17 12.12 -9.10
C ASP A 177 -6.49 13.61 -9.39
N ASP A 178 -5.48 14.48 -9.36
CA ASP A 178 -5.61 15.90 -9.71
C ASP A 178 -4.43 16.36 -10.58
N PRO A 179 -4.59 16.46 -11.91
CA PRO A 179 -3.53 16.90 -12.83
C PRO A 179 -2.97 18.31 -12.56
N SER A 180 -3.64 19.12 -11.72
CA SER A 180 -3.15 20.44 -11.31
C SER A 180 -2.37 20.43 -9.99
N ALA A 181 -2.25 19.28 -9.32
CA ALA A 181 -1.41 19.13 -8.15
C ALA A 181 0.08 19.26 -8.50
N ASP A 182 0.89 19.54 -7.49
CA ASP A 182 2.34 19.59 -7.64
C ASP A 182 2.89 18.18 -7.98
N ALA A 183 3.57 18.08 -9.11
CA ALA A 183 4.19 16.85 -9.59
C ALA A 183 5.42 16.44 -8.76
N GLU A 184 6.03 17.38 -8.04
CA GLU A 184 7.18 17.18 -7.16
C GLU A 184 6.77 17.03 -5.69
N SER A 185 5.47 16.88 -5.40
CA SER A 185 5.01 16.70 -4.03
C SER A 185 5.53 15.39 -3.42
N ASP A 186 6.09 15.49 -2.21
CA ASP A 186 6.42 14.35 -1.33
C ASP A 186 5.16 13.68 -0.73
N LEU A 187 3.96 14.20 -1.01
CA LEU A 187 2.69 13.61 -0.56
C LEU A 187 2.19 12.59 -1.58
N PHE A 188 1.58 11.52 -1.08
CA PHE A 188 1.04 10.46 -1.93
C PHE A 188 -0.16 9.80 -1.28
N LEU A 189 -1.05 9.30 -2.14
CA LEU A 189 -2.15 8.46 -1.72
C LEU A 189 -1.72 7.00 -1.77
N VAL A 190 -2.21 6.23 -0.82
CA VAL A 190 -2.20 4.77 -0.81
C VAL A 190 -3.63 4.36 -1.15
N GLY A 191 -3.82 3.68 -2.28
CA GLY A 191 -5.13 3.48 -2.87
C GLY A 191 -5.84 4.82 -3.12
N ASP A 192 -7.15 4.84 -2.90
CA ASP A 192 -8.03 5.98 -3.18
C ASP A 192 -8.37 6.84 -1.95
N ALA A 193 -8.12 6.34 -0.74
CA ALA A 193 -8.67 6.91 0.49
C ALA A 193 -7.63 7.32 1.55
N LEU A 194 -6.38 6.87 1.47
CA LEU A 194 -5.37 7.09 2.52
C LEU A 194 -4.25 8.00 2.05
N LEU A 195 -4.15 9.21 2.59
CA LEU A 195 -3.02 10.12 2.41
C LEU A 195 -1.91 9.79 3.40
N ALA A 196 -0.72 9.48 2.89
CA ALA A 196 0.46 9.24 3.71
C ALA A 196 1.33 10.50 3.79
N VAL A 197 1.76 10.84 5.01
CA VAL A 197 2.62 12.00 5.28
C VAL A 197 3.93 11.49 5.87
N CYS A 198 4.92 11.27 4.99
CA CYS A 198 6.25 10.77 5.36
C CYS A 198 7.24 11.92 5.60
N VAL A 199 8.35 11.64 6.29
CA VAL A 199 9.43 12.59 6.56
C VAL A 199 10.71 12.09 5.90
N PHE A 200 11.37 12.98 5.16
CA PHE A 200 12.54 12.66 4.33
C PHE A 200 13.81 13.41 4.75
N ASP A 201 13.73 14.23 5.80
CA ASP A 201 14.83 15.04 6.31
C ASP A 201 15.06 14.76 7.81
N PRO A 202 16.32 14.78 8.27
CA PRO A 202 16.66 14.50 9.66
C PRO A 202 16.15 15.58 10.62
N GLY A 203 15.67 15.16 11.79
CA GLY A 203 15.24 16.05 12.88
C GLY A 203 13.87 16.70 12.66
N VAL A 204 13.19 16.45 11.55
CA VAL A 204 11.86 16.99 11.28
C VAL A 204 10.81 16.21 12.05
N THR A 205 10.07 16.87 12.94
CA THR A 205 9.00 16.25 13.75
C THR A 205 7.61 16.81 13.46
N GLU A 206 7.51 17.84 12.63
CA GLU A 206 6.27 18.49 12.20
C GLU A 206 6.40 18.85 10.72
N ARG A 207 5.32 18.74 9.95
CA ARG A 207 5.27 19.18 8.56
C ARG A 207 4.14 20.18 8.35
N MET A 208 4.47 21.32 7.74
CA MET A 208 3.48 22.22 7.15
C MET A 208 3.12 21.71 5.76
N ILE A 209 1.85 21.35 5.54
CA ILE A 209 1.40 20.82 4.26
C ILE A 209 0.14 21.52 3.76
N CYS A 210 0.09 21.81 2.46
CA CYS A 210 -1.17 22.10 1.78
C CYS A 210 -1.85 20.76 1.46
N LEU A 211 -3.02 20.51 2.06
CA LEU A 211 -3.71 19.25 1.87
C LEU A 211 -4.20 19.11 0.41
N PRO A 212 -4.04 17.92 -0.21
CA PRO A 212 -4.48 17.70 -1.58
C PRO A 212 -5.99 17.86 -1.71
N LYS A 213 -6.44 18.20 -2.92
CA LYS A 213 -7.86 18.45 -3.17
C LYS A 213 -8.72 17.25 -2.77
N SER A 214 -9.72 17.54 -1.95
CA SER A 214 -10.76 16.62 -1.51
C SER A 214 -11.99 17.48 -1.22
N GLU A 215 -13.08 17.25 -1.97
CA GLU A 215 -14.31 18.06 -1.87
C GLU A 215 -14.85 18.12 -0.44
N HIS A 216 -14.67 17.03 0.32
CA HIS A 216 -15.19 16.88 1.68
C HIS A 216 -14.09 16.89 2.76
N GLY A 217 -12.89 17.34 2.40
CA GLY A 217 -11.76 17.43 3.31
C GLY A 217 -11.13 16.09 3.67
N TRP A 218 -10.38 16.10 4.77
CA TRP A 218 -9.60 14.97 5.27
C TRP A 218 -9.89 14.73 6.75
N TYR A 219 -9.70 13.50 7.20
CA TYR A 219 -9.85 13.10 8.60
C TYR A 219 -8.59 12.41 9.11
N ASP A 220 -8.16 12.68 10.34
CA ASP A 220 -7.13 11.83 10.96
C ASP A 220 -7.72 10.52 11.53
N GLU A 221 -6.85 9.69 12.10
CA GLU A 221 -7.25 8.42 12.74
C GLU A 221 -8.17 8.60 13.95
N ARG A 222 -8.21 9.79 14.56
CA ARG A 222 -9.06 10.15 15.70
C ARG A 222 -10.41 10.72 15.26
N GLY A 223 -10.57 10.99 13.96
CA GLY A 223 -11.76 11.60 13.39
C GLY A 223 -11.76 13.13 13.42
N THR A 224 -10.63 13.76 13.72
CA THR A 224 -10.45 15.20 13.57
C THR A 224 -10.53 15.55 12.08
N TRP A 225 -11.36 16.53 11.72
CA TRP A 225 -11.53 16.96 10.34
C TRP A 225 -10.57 18.11 9.99
N PHE A 226 -10.05 18.09 8.77
CA PHE A 226 -9.14 19.08 8.20
C PHE A 226 -9.69 19.60 6.87
N ALA A 227 -9.70 20.93 6.74
CA ALA A 227 -10.10 21.63 5.52
C ALA A 227 -9.02 21.55 4.44
N VAL A 228 -9.43 21.70 3.18
CA VAL A 228 -8.51 21.87 2.04
C VAL A 228 -8.30 23.36 1.78
N GLY A 229 -7.12 23.75 1.30
CA GLY A 229 -6.83 25.10 0.82
C GLY A 229 -5.99 25.97 1.77
N GLU A 230 -5.79 25.53 3.01
CA GLU A 230 -4.89 26.16 3.97
C GLU A 230 -3.71 25.23 4.31
N GLU A 231 -2.56 25.82 4.65
CA GLU A 231 -1.45 25.06 5.20
C GLU A 231 -1.81 24.52 6.59
N THR A 232 -1.65 23.21 6.76
CA THR A 232 -1.95 22.50 8.00
C THR A 232 -0.64 21.99 8.60
N ALA A 233 -0.40 22.31 9.88
CA ALA A 233 0.67 21.73 10.68
C ALA A 233 0.28 20.30 11.10
N LEU A 234 1.11 19.31 10.75
CA LEU A 234 0.90 17.92 11.14
C LEU A 234 2.10 17.36 11.92
N ASP A 235 1.81 16.85 13.11
CA ASP A 235 2.77 16.10 13.92
C ASP A 235 3.23 14.84 13.17
N CYS A 236 4.55 14.72 13.02
CA CYS A 236 5.24 13.61 12.37
C CYS A 236 6.41 13.12 13.24
N PRO A 237 6.19 12.67 14.49
CA PRO A 237 7.26 12.21 15.36
C PRO A 237 8.03 11.03 14.74
N ALA A 238 9.33 10.92 15.05
CA ALA A 238 10.17 9.84 14.54
C ALA A 238 9.79 8.48 15.16
N GLN A 239 9.41 8.46 16.43
CA GLN A 239 8.91 7.27 17.10
C GLN A 239 7.40 7.14 16.94
N GLY A 240 6.95 5.91 16.65
CA GLY A 240 5.55 5.58 16.47
C GLY A 240 5.12 5.46 15.00
N VAL A 241 3.82 5.38 14.80
CA VAL A 241 3.19 5.12 13.49
C VAL A 241 3.36 6.30 12.52
N PRO A 242 3.38 6.06 11.19
CA PRO A 242 3.37 7.15 10.22
C PRO A 242 2.09 8.00 10.33
N ARG A 243 2.22 9.30 10.07
CA ARG A 243 1.08 10.21 9.99
C ARG A 243 0.27 9.91 8.72
N THR A 244 -1.04 9.74 8.89
CA THR A 244 -1.96 9.42 7.78
C THR A 244 -3.29 10.13 7.94
N LEU A 245 -3.90 10.53 6.82
CA LEU A 245 -5.25 11.09 6.79
C LEU A 245 -6.14 10.26 5.85
N ARG A 246 -7.44 10.20 6.13
CA ARG A 246 -8.44 9.53 5.30
C ARG A 246 -9.29 10.55 4.57
N LYS A 247 -9.57 10.29 3.31
CA LYS A 247 -10.35 11.17 2.45
C LYS A 247 -11.80 11.23 2.94
N GLY A 248 -12.39 12.42 3.04
CA GLY A 248 -13.84 12.54 3.26
C GLY A 248 -14.63 11.98 2.08
N GLY A 249 -15.77 11.34 2.35
CA GLY A 249 -16.52 10.59 1.34
C GLY A 249 -15.88 9.24 1.00
N SER A 250 -15.30 8.56 1.99
CA SER A 250 -14.70 7.25 1.81
C SER A 250 -15.14 6.25 2.88
N VAL A 251 -15.01 4.97 2.53
CA VAL A 251 -14.94 3.89 3.52
C VAL A 251 -13.46 3.52 3.62
N PHE A 252 -12.99 3.16 4.80
CA PHE A 252 -11.64 2.63 5.02
C PHE A 252 -11.75 1.35 5.81
N VAL A 253 -11.01 0.32 5.39
CA VAL A 253 -11.02 -0.98 6.06
C VAL A 253 -9.76 -1.16 6.88
N GLU A 254 -9.94 -1.60 8.13
CA GLU A 254 -8.86 -1.93 9.05
C GLU A 254 -9.09 -3.32 9.65
N ASP A 255 -8.01 -4.04 9.86
CA ASP A 255 -8.00 -5.22 10.71
C ASP A 255 -7.98 -4.80 12.18
N VAL A 256 -8.67 -5.55 13.05
CA VAL A 256 -8.73 -5.24 14.49
C VAL A 256 -7.89 -6.26 15.25
N PRO A 257 -6.69 -5.87 15.77
CA PRO A 257 -5.81 -6.82 16.44
C PRO A 257 -6.50 -7.52 17.62
N GLY A 258 -6.47 -8.86 17.61
CA GLY A 258 -7.05 -9.69 18.68
C GLY A 258 -8.56 -9.92 18.56
N ALA A 259 -9.22 -9.34 17.55
CA ALA A 259 -10.60 -9.67 17.23
C ALA A 259 -10.66 -10.96 16.39
N THR A 260 -11.55 -11.87 16.74
CA THR A 260 -11.92 -13.04 15.91
C THR A 260 -13.00 -12.69 14.87
N THR A 261 -13.37 -11.41 14.79
CA THR A 261 -14.47 -10.88 13.98
C THR A 261 -13.99 -10.34 12.63
N ALA A 262 -14.96 -10.10 11.75
CA ALA A 262 -14.80 -9.48 10.44
C ALA A 262 -14.03 -8.14 10.52
N PRO A 263 -13.39 -7.71 9.41
CA PRO A 263 -12.69 -6.42 9.36
C PRO A 263 -13.62 -5.25 9.70
N LEU A 264 -13.04 -4.20 10.29
CA LEU A 264 -13.72 -2.96 10.64
C LEU A 264 -13.72 -2.01 9.44
N PHE A 265 -14.90 -1.53 9.06
CA PHE A 265 -15.09 -0.54 8.02
C PHE A 265 -15.46 0.81 8.66
N THR A 266 -14.56 1.78 8.61
CA THR A 266 -14.81 3.14 9.08
C THR A 266 -15.27 4.01 7.91
N VAL A 267 -16.45 4.59 8.04
CA VAL A 267 -17.02 5.56 7.09
C VAL A 267 -16.56 6.96 7.48
N TYR A 268 -15.79 7.60 6.62
CA TYR A 268 -15.41 9.00 6.75
C TYR A 268 -16.40 9.84 5.95
N ALA A 269 -17.43 10.34 6.61
CA ALA A 269 -18.60 10.88 5.93
C ALA A 269 -18.31 12.19 5.18
N GLN A 270 -18.95 12.34 4.02
CA GLN A 270 -19.06 13.61 3.32
C GLN A 270 -20.21 14.46 3.88
N GLU A 271 -20.22 15.76 3.58
CA GLU A 271 -21.26 16.67 4.07
C GLU A 271 -22.65 16.27 3.58
N SER A 272 -22.78 16.03 2.28
CA SER A 272 -24.02 15.63 1.63
C SER A 272 -23.75 14.79 0.38
N GLY A 273 -24.76 14.08 -0.13
CA GLY A 273 -24.64 13.28 -1.34
C GLY A 273 -24.42 11.79 -1.06
N ALA A 274 -23.93 11.06 -2.06
CA ALA A 274 -23.72 9.62 -1.93
C ALA A 274 -22.44 9.18 -2.63
N PHE A 275 -21.85 8.09 -2.13
CA PHE A 275 -20.67 7.46 -2.73
C PHE A 275 -20.72 5.94 -2.55
N THR A 276 -19.87 5.24 -3.30
CA THR A 276 -19.79 3.78 -3.24
C THR A 276 -18.36 3.31 -3.10
N ARG A 277 -18.15 2.16 -2.46
CA ARG A 277 -16.85 1.51 -2.40
C ARG A 277 -17.02 0.00 -2.30
N GLU A 278 -16.26 -0.74 -3.09
CA GLU A 278 -16.18 -2.20 -2.99
C GLU A 278 -14.91 -2.62 -2.25
N TYR A 279 -14.89 -3.77 -1.59
CA TYR A 279 -13.67 -4.39 -1.05
C TYR A 279 -13.57 -5.85 -1.43
N PHE A 280 -12.34 -6.30 -1.67
CA PHE A 280 -12.00 -7.68 -1.98
C PHE A 280 -11.23 -8.40 -0.87
N PHE A 281 -11.63 -9.63 -0.57
CA PHE A 281 -10.97 -10.57 0.32
C PHE A 281 -11.06 -11.98 -0.26
N ASP A 282 -10.06 -12.82 -0.03
CA ASP A 282 -10.07 -14.23 -0.41
C ASP A 282 -9.25 -15.05 0.60
N ASP A 283 -8.90 -16.29 0.23
CA ASP A 283 -8.12 -17.19 1.07
C ASP A 283 -6.63 -16.82 1.22
N GLY A 284 -6.15 -15.78 0.53
CA GLY A 284 -4.76 -15.34 0.54
C GLY A 284 -3.77 -16.25 -0.18
N GLU A 285 -4.21 -17.42 -0.68
CA GLU A 285 -3.31 -18.46 -1.16
C GLU A 285 -3.60 -18.89 -2.59
N SER A 286 -4.87 -19.08 -2.97
CA SER A 286 -5.24 -19.83 -4.18
C SER A 286 -5.79 -18.97 -5.31
N PHE A 287 -6.06 -19.56 -6.47
CA PHE A 287 -6.78 -18.91 -7.56
C PHE A 287 -8.32 -19.03 -7.46
N ALA A 288 -8.86 -19.45 -6.32
CA ALA A 288 -10.32 -19.63 -6.12
C ALA A 288 -11.15 -18.38 -6.40
N TYR A 289 -10.58 -17.18 -6.17
CA TYR A 289 -11.23 -15.91 -6.49
C TYR A 289 -11.65 -15.78 -7.96
N GLN A 290 -10.94 -16.43 -8.90
CA GLN A 290 -11.28 -16.41 -10.33
C GLN A 290 -12.62 -17.10 -10.62
N ARG A 291 -13.05 -18.00 -9.71
CA ARG A 291 -14.34 -18.71 -9.76
C ARG A 291 -15.39 -18.06 -8.85
N ASN A 292 -15.16 -16.80 -8.46
CA ASN A 292 -15.94 -16.03 -7.49
C ASN A 292 -16.00 -16.65 -6.09
N ASP A 293 -15.08 -17.58 -5.77
CA ASP A 293 -14.94 -18.16 -4.43
C ASP A 293 -14.02 -17.28 -3.58
N CYS A 294 -14.58 -16.13 -3.23
CA CYS A 294 -13.96 -15.04 -2.49
C CYS A 294 -15.07 -14.22 -1.83
N ALA A 295 -14.71 -13.27 -0.98
CA ALA A 295 -15.63 -12.28 -0.45
C ALA A 295 -15.39 -10.94 -1.16
N ARG A 296 -16.46 -10.44 -1.79
CA ARG A 296 -16.51 -9.10 -2.34
C ARG A 296 -17.67 -8.39 -1.69
N ILE A 297 -17.44 -7.24 -1.05
CA ILE A 297 -18.48 -6.48 -0.36
C ILE A 297 -18.56 -5.08 -0.93
N ALA A 298 -19.76 -4.66 -1.34
CA ALA A 298 -20.02 -3.34 -1.87
C ALA A 298 -20.76 -2.48 -0.83
N PHE A 299 -20.28 -1.27 -0.60
CA PHE A 299 -20.92 -0.26 0.23
C PHE A 299 -21.53 0.83 -0.65
N GLN A 300 -22.78 1.18 -0.35
CA GLN A 300 -23.46 2.37 -0.84
C GLN A 300 -23.73 3.26 0.38
N VAL A 301 -23.13 4.44 0.39
CA VAL A 301 -23.22 5.38 1.52
C VAL A 301 -23.97 6.62 1.07
N GLU A 302 -25.03 6.96 1.78
CA GLU A 302 -25.85 8.14 1.57
C GLU A 302 -25.72 9.06 2.79
N CYS A 303 -25.16 10.25 2.58
CA CYS A 303 -24.96 11.27 3.59
C CYS A 303 -26.15 12.23 3.58
N LEU A 304 -27.10 11.98 4.47
CA LEU A 304 -28.31 12.78 4.66
C LEU A 304 -28.08 13.86 5.74
N PRO A 305 -29.00 14.84 5.89
CA PRO A 305 -28.87 15.87 6.92
C PRO A 305 -28.82 15.35 8.35
N ASP A 306 -29.55 14.27 8.66
CA ASP A 306 -29.73 13.74 10.03
C ASP A 306 -29.10 12.36 10.26
N CYS A 307 -28.78 11.63 9.20
CA CYS A 307 -28.13 10.33 9.28
C CYS A 307 -27.13 10.09 8.14
N VAL A 308 -26.24 9.11 8.34
CA VAL A 308 -25.45 8.50 7.28
C VAL A 308 -25.93 7.07 7.12
N ARG A 309 -26.58 6.80 5.99
CA ARG A 309 -27.11 5.47 5.68
C ARG A 309 -26.09 4.68 4.90
N VAL A 310 -25.74 3.51 5.42
CA VAL A 310 -24.77 2.60 4.81
C VAL A 310 -25.50 1.32 4.45
N ARG A 311 -25.62 1.05 3.15
CA ARG A 311 -26.08 -0.25 2.64
C ARG A 311 -24.87 -1.06 2.21
N PHE A 312 -24.75 -2.30 2.67
CA PHE A 312 -23.73 -3.23 2.19
C PHE A 312 -24.33 -4.40 1.42
N THR A 313 -23.62 -4.98 0.46
CA THR A 313 -24.07 -6.14 -0.33
C THR A 313 -22.91 -7.09 -0.60
N ASN A 314 -23.11 -8.39 -0.40
CA ASN A 314 -22.11 -9.41 -0.72
C ASN A 314 -22.21 -9.84 -2.19
N LEU A 315 -21.16 -9.61 -2.96
CA LEU A 315 -21.03 -9.96 -4.38
C LEU A 315 -20.29 -11.28 -4.62
N GLY A 316 -19.49 -11.71 -3.63
CA GLY A 316 -18.74 -12.97 -3.65
C GLY A 316 -19.53 -14.16 -3.11
N LYS A 317 -19.06 -15.39 -3.36
CA LYS A 317 -19.65 -16.60 -2.75
C LYS A 317 -19.42 -16.66 -1.24
N GLN A 318 -18.28 -16.14 -0.77
CA GLN A 318 -18.00 -15.99 0.64
C GLN A 318 -18.65 -14.69 1.13
N ARG A 319 -19.33 -14.76 2.28
CA ARG A 319 -20.06 -13.63 2.84
C ARG A 319 -19.30 -13.04 4.02
N ILE A 320 -19.33 -11.71 4.11
CA ILE A 320 -18.84 -10.94 5.26
C ILE A 320 -20.02 -10.18 5.85
N VAL A 321 -20.13 -10.20 7.18
CA VAL A 321 -20.97 -9.26 7.93
C VAL A 321 -20.02 -8.17 8.45
N PRO A 322 -20.06 -6.95 7.89
CA PRO A 322 -19.10 -5.92 8.24
C PRO A 322 -19.40 -5.32 9.61
N GLU A 323 -18.36 -5.09 10.41
CA GLU A 323 -18.45 -4.11 11.49
C GLU A 323 -18.27 -2.72 10.89
N VAL A 324 -19.23 -1.81 11.10
CA VAL A 324 -19.19 -0.47 10.51
C VAL A 324 -19.16 0.60 11.59
N ARG A 325 -18.19 1.51 11.49
CA ARG A 325 -18.05 2.70 12.33
C ARG A 325 -18.27 3.95 11.48
N LEU A 326 -18.81 5.01 12.08
CA LEU A 326 -18.96 6.32 11.46
C LEU A 326 -18.01 7.32 12.10
N THR A 327 -17.19 7.97 11.27
CA THR A 327 -16.47 9.20 11.57
C THR A 327 -17.18 10.33 10.83
N ASP A 328 -17.81 11.22 11.59
CA ASP A 328 -18.60 12.31 11.04
C ASP A 328 -18.47 13.59 11.89
N ARG A 329 -18.14 14.70 11.22
CA ARG A 329 -18.07 16.01 11.87
C ARG A 329 -19.45 16.62 12.17
N MET A 330 -20.52 16.15 11.52
CA MET A 330 -21.87 16.69 11.65
C MET A 330 -22.72 15.98 12.73
N ARG A 331 -22.14 15.02 13.46
CA ARG A 331 -22.79 14.26 14.55
C ARG A 331 -24.07 13.52 14.11
N ARG A 332 -24.11 13.05 12.87
CA ARG A 332 -25.22 12.26 12.33
C ARG A 332 -25.20 10.85 12.91
N ARG A 333 -26.38 10.21 12.98
CA ARG A 333 -26.48 8.80 13.36
C ARG A 333 -26.09 7.89 12.19
N LEU A 334 -25.48 6.74 12.49
CA LEU A 334 -25.23 5.68 11.50
C LEU A 334 -26.48 4.81 11.34
N GLU A 335 -26.97 4.65 10.10
CA GLU A 335 -28.03 3.69 9.74
C GLU A 335 -27.44 2.58 8.88
N LEU A 336 -27.16 1.41 9.46
CA LEU A 336 -26.63 0.25 8.73
C LEU A 336 -27.77 -0.63 8.20
N VAL A 337 -27.78 -0.87 6.89
CA VAL A 337 -28.79 -1.67 6.19
C VAL A 337 -28.11 -2.82 5.45
N ASN A 338 -28.55 -4.06 5.71
CA ASN A 338 -28.15 -5.18 4.87
C ASN A 338 -28.89 -5.09 3.53
N GLY A 339 -28.14 -4.96 2.44
CA GLY A 339 -28.64 -4.90 1.07
C GLY A 339 -28.87 -6.26 0.43
N ASP A 340 -28.43 -7.35 1.06
CA ASP A 340 -28.76 -8.70 0.64
C ASP A 340 -30.27 -8.92 0.87
N VAL A 341 -31.08 -8.68 -0.16
CA VAL A 341 -32.51 -9.03 -0.14
C VAL A 341 -32.61 -10.56 -0.05
N VAL A 342 -33.34 -11.05 0.97
CA VAL A 342 -33.67 -12.48 1.14
C VAL A 342 -34.46 -12.99 -0.04
#